data_AF-A0A497ZXL9-F1
#
_entry.id   AF-A0A497ZXL9-F1
#
_cell.length_a   1.000
_cell.length_b   1.000
_cell.length_c   1.000
_cell.angle_alpha   90.00
_cell.angle_beta   90.00
_cell.angle_gamma   90.00
#
_symmetry.space_group_name_H-M   'P 1'
#
loop_
_entity.id
_entity.type
_entity.pdbx_description
1 polymer ?
#
loop_
_entity_poly.entity_id
_entity_poly.type
_entity_poly.pdbx_seq_one_letter_code
_entity_poly.pdbx_strand_id
1 'polypeptide(L)'
;MPRTDRARVGAYGAAACASAYGTMKLAQALGANALADKDPLPPELRERLLARDPLFVASHWVLAAAAVVGVVVALATLRPWRAALPRRLLLAVTWTLGILMIARSVGALGHGLVGDALLLTGVRPPPVGHAALARDLAWWDLLLWSPFFLLWGTCWTAAGWRLGRRHR
;
A
#
# COMPACT_ATOMS: atom_id res chain seq x y z
N MET A 1 -18.96 -20.39 -4.50
CA MET A 1 -18.83 -19.04 -5.09
C MET A 1 -18.52 -19.12 -6.59
N PRO A 2 -19.42 -18.66 -7.47
CA PRO A 2 -19.18 -18.57 -8.91
C PRO A 2 -17.99 -17.67 -9.27
N ARG A 3 -17.38 -17.93 -10.44
CA ARG A 3 -16.13 -17.28 -10.90
C ARG A 3 -16.23 -15.75 -11.06
N THR A 4 -17.43 -15.22 -11.26
CA THR A 4 -17.74 -13.79 -11.32
C THR A 4 -17.57 -13.09 -9.98
N ASP A 5 -17.90 -13.75 -8.87
CA ASP A 5 -17.86 -13.16 -7.54
C ASP A 5 -16.43 -12.89 -7.10
N ARG A 6 -15.51 -13.83 -7.35
CA ARG A 6 -14.09 -13.66 -6.99
C ARG A 6 -13.40 -12.51 -7.75
N ALA A 7 -13.84 -12.21 -8.97
CA ALA A 7 -13.30 -11.07 -9.73
C ALA A 7 -13.77 -9.74 -9.15
N ARG A 8 -15.02 -9.69 -8.70
CA ARG A 8 -15.60 -8.56 -7.98
C ARG A 8 -14.89 -8.35 -6.64
N VAL A 9 -14.64 -9.43 -5.91
CA VAL A 9 -13.90 -9.37 -4.63
C VAL A 9 -12.51 -8.77 -4.80
N GLY A 10 -11.72 -9.17 -5.81
CA GLY A 10 -10.39 -8.59 -6.02
C GLY A 10 -10.41 -7.10 -6.32
N ALA A 11 -11.29 -6.65 -7.22
CA ALA A 11 -11.41 -5.24 -7.57
C ALA A 11 -11.99 -4.38 -6.43
N TYR A 12 -13.06 -4.84 -5.77
CA TYR A 12 -13.63 -4.13 -4.63
C TYR A 12 -12.68 -4.11 -3.43
N GLY A 13 -11.96 -5.21 -3.18
CA GLY A 13 -10.92 -5.25 -2.15
C GLY A 13 -9.80 -4.25 -2.45
N ALA A 14 -9.31 -4.20 -3.69
CA ALA A 14 -8.29 -3.24 -4.09
C ALA A 14 -8.77 -1.79 -3.98
N ALA A 15 -10.03 -1.52 -4.35
CA ALA A 15 -10.66 -0.21 -4.18
C ALA A 15 -10.84 0.15 -2.70
N ALA A 16 -11.31 -0.78 -1.86
CA ALA A 16 -11.51 -0.55 -0.43
C ALA A 16 -10.18 -0.25 0.28
N CYS A 17 -9.14 -1.04 0.01
CA CYS A 17 -7.79 -0.78 0.53
C CYS A 17 -7.24 0.56 0.04
N ALA A 18 -7.40 0.88 -1.26
CA ALA A 18 -6.98 2.16 -1.81
C ALA A 18 -7.70 3.33 -1.13
N SER A 19 -9.02 3.24 -0.95
CA SER A 19 -9.79 4.26 -0.22
C SER A 19 -9.32 4.40 1.22
N ALA A 20 -9.14 3.29 1.96
CA ALA A 20 -8.70 3.33 3.35
C ALA A 20 -7.32 4.01 3.49
N TYR A 21 -6.36 3.62 2.65
CA TYR A 21 -5.02 4.23 2.64
C TYR A 21 -5.07 5.69 2.20
N GLY A 22 -5.84 6.00 1.16
CA GLY A 22 -6.02 7.36 0.63
C GLY A 22 -6.66 8.30 1.63
N THR A 23 -7.70 7.88 2.35
CA THR A 23 -8.34 8.66 3.41
C THR A 23 -7.37 8.95 4.54
N MET A 24 -6.55 7.98 4.94
CA MET A 24 -5.51 8.22 5.94
C MET A 24 -4.49 9.25 5.43
N LYS A 25 -3.98 9.09 4.21
CA LYS A 25 -3.01 10.03 3.62
C LYS A 25 -3.60 11.43 3.45
N LEU A 26 -4.88 11.54 3.10
CA LEU A 26 -5.61 12.80 3.06
C LEU A 26 -5.73 13.43 4.45
N ALA A 27 -6.10 12.67 5.47
CA ALA A 27 -6.18 13.16 6.85
C ALA A 27 -4.81 13.69 7.33
N GLN A 28 -3.73 12.97 7.02
CA GLN A 28 -2.35 13.41 7.28
C GLN A 28 -2.00 14.69 6.51
N ALA A 29 -2.39 14.82 5.25
CA ALA A 29 -2.21 16.04 4.44
C ALA A 29 -3.00 17.24 4.99
N LEU A 30 -4.20 17.00 5.52
CA LEU A 30 -5.03 17.99 6.22
C LEU A 30 -4.49 18.32 7.62
N GLY A 31 -3.46 17.61 8.07
CA GLY A 31 -2.74 17.92 9.29
C GLY A 31 -3.20 17.16 10.53
N ALA A 32 -4.01 16.11 10.37
CA ALA A 32 -4.29 15.16 11.43
C ALA A 32 -3.10 14.20 11.59
N ASN A 33 -2.71 13.89 12.84
CA ASN A 33 -1.67 12.89 13.13
C ASN A 33 -2.19 11.45 13.00
N ALA A 34 -3.19 11.17 12.16
CA ALA A 34 -3.79 9.85 12.06
C ALA A 34 -2.73 8.83 11.59
N LEU A 35 -2.32 7.92 12.49
CA LEU A 35 -1.29 6.89 12.26
C LEU A 35 0.10 7.42 11.83
N ALA A 36 0.34 8.74 11.81
CA ALA A 36 1.62 9.30 11.37
C ALA A 36 2.79 8.91 12.29
N ASP A 37 2.50 8.76 13.58
CA ASP A 37 3.37 8.26 14.63
C ASP A 37 3.66 6.74 14.55
N LYS A 38 2.87 6.02 13.75
CA LYS A 38 2.89 4.55 13.56
C LYS A 38 3.25 4.13 12.13
N ASP A 39 3.43 5.10 11.23
CA ASP A 39 4.00 4.86 9.91
C ASP A 39 5.50 4.51 10.11
N PRO A 40 6.00 3.41 9.52
CA PRO A 40 7.40 2.99 9.64
C PRO A 40 8.31 3.91 8.81
N LEU A 41 8.41 5.16 9.25
CA LEU A 41 9.23 6.19 8.65
C LEU A 41 10.57 6.26 9.39
N PRO A 42 11.69 6.41 8.66
CA PRO A 42 12.98 6.78 9.25
C PRO A 42 12.86 7.98 10.21
N PRO A 43 13.68 8.05 11.28
CA PRO A 43 13.60 9.11 12.29
C PRO A 43 13.64 10.52 11.70
N GLU A 44 14.50 10.74 10.68
CA GLU A 44 14.62 12.05 10.02
C GLU A 44 13.33 12.47 9.29
N LEU A 45 12.57 11.51 8.75
CA LEU A 45 11.30 11.80 8.08
C LEU A 45 10.16 12.04 9.09
N ARG A 46 10.23 11.42 10.27
CA ARG A 46 9.30 11.68 11.38
C ARG A 46 9.43 13.10 11.91
N GLU A 47 10.66 13.59 12.08
CA GLU A 47 10.89 14.98 12.51
C GLU A 47 10.38 15.99 11.48
N ARG A 48 10.58 15.74 10.19
CA ARG A 48 10.03 16.57 9.10
C ARG A 48 8.50 16.55 9.03
N LEU A 49 7.88 15.40 9.33
CA LEU A 49 6.43 15.27 9.42
C LEU A 49 5.87 16.11 10.57
N LEU A 50 6.49 16.04 11.76
CA LEU A 50 6.11 16.83 12.93
C LEU A 50 6.35 18.34 12.72
N ALA A 51 7.37 18.71 11.94
CA ALA A 51 7.66 20.09 11.56
C ALA A 51 6.77 20.64 10.43
N ARG A 52 5.84 19.84 9.89
CA ARG A 52 5.05 20.16 8.69
C ARG A 52 5.90 20.67 7.52
N ASP A 53 7.00 19.98 7.24
CA ASP A 53 7.81 20.25 6.06
C ASP A 53 6.91 20.28 4.80
N PRO A 54 6.91 21.38 4.01
CA PRO A 54 6.07 21.52 2.82
C PRO A 54 6.21 20.36 1.83
N LEU A 55 7.42 19.81 1.69
CA LEU A 55 7.67 18.67 0.80
C LEU A 55 7.01 17.39 1.33
N PHE A 56 6.98 17.24 2.65
CA PHE A 56 6.37 16.08 3.28
C PHE A 56 4.84 16.13 3.19
N VAL A 57 4.23 17.30 3.43
CA VAL A 57 2.79 17.52 3.23
C VAL A 57 2.40 17.31 1.76
N ALA A 58 3.19 17.82 0.81
CA ALA A 58 2.96 17.61 -0.61
C ALA A 58 2.94 16.12 -0.96
N SER A 59 3.84 15.31 -0.40
CA SER A 59 3.85 13.86 -0.66
C SER A 59 2.56 13.16 -0.20
N HIS A 60 1.93 13.63 0.89
CA HIS A 60 0.66 13.09 1.38
C HIS A 60 -0.49 13.40 0.42
N TRP A 61 -0.52 14.61 -0.15
CA TRP A 61 -1.46 14.97 -1.20
C TRP A 61 -1.26 14.13 -2.47
N VAL A 62 -0.02 13.90 -2.89
CA VAL A 62 0.28 13.03 -4.03
C VAL A 62 -0.21 11.61 -3.78
N LEU A 63 0.04 11.05 -2.59
CA LEU A 63 -0.41 9.70 -2.24
C LEU A 63 -1.94 9.60 -2.14
N ALA A 64 -2.61 10.62 -1.61
CA ALA A 64 -4.08 10.68 -1.59
C ALA A 64 -4.66 10.73 -3.01
N ALA A 65 -4.09 11.55 -3.90
CA ALA A 65 -4.49 11.61 -5.30
C ALA A 65 -4.22 10.27 -6.02
N ALA A 66 -3.07 9.65 -5.78
CA ALA A 66 -2.73 8.33 -6.32
C ALA A 66 -3.71 7.25 -5.85
N ALA A 67 -4.18 7.32 -4.60
CA ALA A 67 -5.19 6.41 -4.08
C ALA A 67 -6.54 6.57 -4.80
N VAL A 68 -6.98 7.80 -5.08
CA VAL A 68 -8.19 8.06 -5.90
C VAL A 68 -8.05 7.44 -7.28
N VAL A 69 -6.90 7.64 -7.94
CA VAL A 69 -6.61 7.00 -9.23
C VAL A 69 -6.65 5.47 -9.10
N GLY A 70 -6.08 4.92 -8.02
CA GLY A 70 -6.13 3.50 -7.71
C GLY A 70 -7.56 2.95 -7.60
N VAL A 71 -8.46 3.67 -6.92
CA VAL A 71 -9.89 3.31 -6.84
C VAL A 71 -10.52 3.28 -8.24
N VAL A 72 -10.31 4.32 -9.05
CA VAL A 72 -10.84 4.41 -10.41
C VAL A 72 -10.33 3.25 -11.27
N VAL A 73 -9.03 2.96 -11.21
CA VAL A 73 -8.41 1.84 -11.95
C VAL A 73 -8.99 0.50 -11.50
N ALA A 74 -9.15 0.28 -10.19
CA ALA A 74 -9.71 -0.95 -9.65
C ALA A 74 -11.14 -1.18 -10.17
N LEU A 75 -11.99 -0.15 -10.13
CA LEU A 75 -13.36 -0.22 -10.63
C LEU A 75 -13.43 -0.38 -12.15
N ALA A 76 -12.53 0.26 -12.91
CA ALA A 76 -12.45 0.12 -14.36
C ALA A 76 -12.18 -1.33 -14.81
N THR A 77 -11.65 -2.20 -13.94
CA THR A 77 -11.46 -3.62 -14.25
C THR A 77 -12.77 -4.41 -14.39
N LEU A 78 -13.87 -3.93 -13.79
CA LEU A 78 -15.12 -4.68 -13.61
C LEU A 78 -16.06 -4.69 -14.84
N ARG A 79 -16.26 -3.57 -15.58
CA ARG A 79 -17.02 -3.35 -16.86
C ARG A 79 -17.56 -1.89 -16.86
N PRO A 80 -18.19 -1.33 -17.92
CA PRO A 80 -17.96 -1.39 -19.37
C PRO A 80 -16.97 -0.32 -19.88
N TRP A 81 -16.31 0.43 -18.99
CA TRP A 81 -15.31 1.47 -19.32
C TRP A 81 -14.05 0.93 -20.02
N ARG A 82 -13.97 -0.39 -20.21
CA ARG A 82 -12.93 -1.06 -21.00
C ARG A 82 -12.83 -0.57 -22.43
N ALA A 83 -13.88 0.04 -22.98
CA ALA A 83 -13.81 0.66 -24.30
C ALA A 83 -12.92 1.91 -24.31
N ALA A 84 -12.85 2.65 -23.20
CA ALA A 84 -12.07 3.88 -23.09
C ALA A 84 -10.60 3.64 -22.69
N LEU A 85 -10.29 2.54 -21.99
CA LEU A 85 -8.95 2.25 -21.49
C LEU A 85 -8.37 0.95 -22.07
N PRO A 86 -7.15 0.98 -22.64
CA PRO A 86 -6.55 -0.20 -23.24
C PRO A 86 -6.30 -1.26 -22.16
N ARG A 87 -6.79 -2.47 -22.41
CA ARG A 87 -6.68 -3.60 -21.47
C ARG A 87 -5.23 -3.88 -21.03
N ARG A 88 -4.26 -3.69 -21.93
CA ARG A 88 -2.83 -3.88 -21.63
C ARG A 88 -2.35 -2.92 -20.54
N LEU A 89 -2.82 -1.68 -20.55
CA LEU A 89 -2.51 -0.70 -19.52
C LEU A 89 -3.10 -1.11 -18.17
N LEU A 90 -4.38 -1.50 -18.14
CA LEU A 90 -5.01 -1.98 -16.90
C LEU A 90 -4.30 -3.23 -16.34
N LEU A 91 -3.84 -4.14 -17.21
CA LEU A 91 -3.03 -5.28 -16.81
C LEU A 91 -1.69 -4.85 -16.21
N ALA A 92 -0.95 -3.97 -16.91
CA ALA A 92 0.32 -3.47 -16.42
C ALA A 92 0.16 -2.82 -15.05
N VAL A 93 -0.81 -1.91 -14.89
CA VAL A 93 -1.04 -1.21 -13.62
C VAL A 93 -1.43 -2.18 -12.50
N THR A 94 -2.40 -3.07 -12.72
CA THR A 94 -2.83 -4.04 -11.69
C THR A 94 -1.71 -4.98 -11.25
N TRP A 95 -0.87 -5.43 -12.18
CA TRP A 95 0.30 -6.25 -11.85
C TRP A 95 1.40 -5.48 -11.15
N THR A 96 1.75 -4.30 -11.65
CA THR A 96 2.78 -3.44 -11.04
C THR A 96 2.40 -3.08 -9.61
N LEU A 97 1.18 -2.59 -9.38
CA LEU A 97 0.70 -2.29 -8.02
C LEU A 97 0.67 -3.54 -7.15
N GLY A 98 0.18 -4.66 -7.66
CA GLY A 98 0.15 -5.92 -6.93
C GLY A 98 1.54 -6.38 -6.48
N ILE A 99 2.51 -6.41 -7.40
CA ILE A 99 3.88 -6.83 -7.13
C ILE A 99 4.56 -5.86 -6.15
N LEU A 100 4.43 -4.56 -6.35
CA LEU A 100 5.06 -3.56 -5.47
C LEU A 100 4.53 -3.68 -4.03
N MET A 101 3.23 -3.85 -3.84
CA MET A 101 2.62 -3.99 -2.51
C MET A 101 3.03 -5.29 -1.83
N ILE A 102 3.09 -6.40 -2.57
CA ILE A 102 3.57 -7.69 -2.04
C ILE A 102 5.06 -7.60 -1.68
N ALA A 103 5.89 -7.03 -2.55
CA ALA A 103 7.32 -6.86 -2.30
C ALA A 103 7.58 -5.99 -1.06
N ARG A 104 6.81 -4.90 -0.90
CA ARG A 104 6.83 -4.05 0.30
C ARG A 104 6.41 -4.80 1.56
N SER A 105 5.38 -5.65 1.46
CA SER A 105 4.90 -6.45 2.59
C SER A 105 5.92 -7.51 3.02
N VAL A 106 6.52 -8.23 2.06
CA VAL A 106 7.47 -9.32 2.37
C VAL A 106 8.77 -8.80 2.96
N GLY A 107 9.21 -7.61 2.56
CA GLY A 107 10.45 -7.01 3.08
C GLY A 107 11.56 -6.82 2.06
N ALA A 108 11.25 -6.85 0.75
CA ALA A 108 12.26 -6.71 -0.31
C ALA A 108 13.01 -5.36 -0.28
N LEU A 109 12.45 -4.36 0.39
CA LEU A 109 13.03 -3.03 0.57
C LEU A 109 13.71 -2.84 1.93
N GLY A 110 13.93 -3.92 2.69
CA GLY A 110 14.61 -3.90 3.98
C GLY A 110 13.70 -3.63 5.20
N HIS A 111 12.39 -3.47 4.99
CA HIS A 111 11.33 -3.33 5.99
C HIS A 111 10.04 -4.02 5.48
N GLY A 112 9.27 -4.64 6.37
CA GLY A 112 8.20 -5.60 6.07
C GLY A 112 8.42 -6.92 6.80
N LEU A 113 7.60 -7.95 6.59
CA LEU A 113 7.58 -9.21 7.36
C LEU A 113 8.97 -9.77 7.68
N VAL A 114 9.83 -9.93 6.67
CA VAL A 114 11.19 -10.46 6.86
C VAL A 114 12.10 -9.43 7.53
N GLY A 115 12.06 -8.18 7.11
CA GLY A 115 12.90 -7.12 7.66
C GLY A 115 12.62 -6.87 9.14
N ASP A 116 11.35 -6.82 9.51
CA ASP A 116 10.86 -6.56 10.87
C ASP A 116 11.12 -7.77 11.76
N ALA A 117 10.90 -8.99 11.26
CA ALA A 117 11.22 -10.21 12.01
C ALA A 117 12.72 -10.30 12.31
N LEU A 118 13.59 -10.01 11.34
CA LEU A 118 15.04 -10.00 11.54
C LEU A 118 15.48 -8.93 12.55
N LEU A 119 14.82 -7.76 12.55
CA LEU A 119 15.08 -6.70 13.53
C LEU A 119 14.63 -7.11 14.95
N LEU A 120 13.41 -7.64 15.08
CA LEU A 120 12.80 -8.00 16.36
C LEU A 120 13.45 -9.23 17.01
N THR A 121 13.96 -10.16 16.21
CA THR A 121 14.72 -11.33 16.68
C THR A 121 16.19 -11.02 16.99
N GLY A 122 16.64 -9.78 16.73
CA GLY A 122 18.01 -9.35 17.01
C GLY A 122 19.05 -9.86 16.00
N VAL A 123 18.63 -10.54 14.93
CA VAL A 123 19.52 -10.99 13.85
C VAL A 123 20.09 -9.79 13.09
N ARG A 124 19.26 -8.75 12.88
CA ARG A 124 19.71 -7.46 12.34
C ARG A 124 19.80 -6.43 13.46
N PRO A 125 20.94 -5.77 13.66
CA PRO A 125 21.06 -4.75 14.70
C PRO A 125 20.19 -3.53 14.36
N PRO A 126 19.49 -2.94 15.35
CA PRO A 126 18.73 -1.73 15.14
C PRO A 126 19.65 -0.52 14.92
N PRO A 127 19.15 0.55 14.28
CA PRO A 127 19.90 1.80 14.11
C PRO A 127 20.38 2.36 15.46
N VAL A 128 21.64 2.78 15.50
CA VAL A 128 22.27 3.36 16.70
C VAL A 128 21.53 4.65 17.08
N GLY A 129 21.20 4.80 18.37
CA GLY A 129 20.47 5.97 18.90
C GLY A 129 18.94 5.91 18.79
N HIS A 130 18.37 4.99 18.01
CA HIS A 130 16.90 4.91 17.79
C HIS A 130 16.33 3.50 17.99
N ALA A 131 17.01 2.65 18.76
CA ALA A 131 16.68 1.23 18.87
C ALA A 131 15.27 0.96 19.42
N ALA A 132 14.80 1.71 20.41
CA ALA A 132 13.45 1.55 20.96
C ALA A 132 12.37 1.91 19.93
N LEU A 133 12.55 3.04 19.23
CA LEU A 133 11.64 3.50 18.17
C LEU A 133 11.62 2.51 17.01
N ALA A 134 12.78 2.01 16.59
CA ALA A 134 12.87 1.05 15.48
C ALA A 134 12.10 -0.25 15.77
N ARG A 135 12.13 -0.75 17.02
CA ARG A 135 11.36 -1.94 17.42
C ARG A 135 9.86 -1.67 17.47
N ASP A 136 9.45 -0.51 17.98
CA ASP A 136 8.02 -0.14 18.03
C ASP A 136 7.44 -0.04 16.61
N LEU A 137 8.15 0.66 15.71
CA LEU A 137 7.76 0.76 14.30
C LEU A 137 7.75 -0.59 13.59
N ALA A 138 8.67 -1.50 13.90
CA ALA A 138 8.67 -2.86 13.35
C ALA A 138 7.46 -3.67 13.82
N TRP A 139 6.99 -3.50 15.07
CA TRP A 139 5.74 -4.12 15.51
C TRP A 139 4.53 -3.57 14.75
N TRP A 140 4.45 -2.25 14.55
CA TRP A 140 3.40 -1.65 13.73
C TRP A 140 3.46 -2.11 12.28
N ASP A 141 4.65 -2.21 11.69
CA ASP A 141 4.82 -2.69 10.32
C ASP A 141 4.45 -4.17 10.20
N LEU A 142 4.80 -5.00 11.17
CA LEU A 142 4.47 -6.43 11.17
C LEU A 142 2.97 -6.70 11.40
N LEU A 143 2.33 -5.99 12.33
CA LEU A 143 0.97 -6.30 12.79
C LEU A 143 -0.11 -5.63 11.94
N LEU A 144 0.16 -4.45 11.39
CA LEU A 144 -0.83 -3.66 10.66
C LEU A 144 -0.46 -3.51 9.19
N TRP A 145 0.70 -2.93 8.92
CA TRP A 145 1.04 -2.48 7.56
C TRP A 145 1.35 -3.63 6.62
N SER A 146 2.22 -4.55 7.00
CA SER A 146 2.61 -5.69 6.18
C SER A 146 1.40 -6.57 5.82
N PRO A 147 0.50 -6.94 6.75
CA PRO A 147 -0.74 -7.65 6.41
C PRO A 147 -1.66 -6.82 5.51
N PHE A 148 -1.80 -5.52 5.76
CA PHE A 148 -2.62 -4.63 4.95
C PHE A 148 -2.10 -4.54 3.50
N PHE A 149 -0.80 -4.30 3.32
CA PHE A 149 -0.15 -4.24 2.00
C PHE A 149 -0.19 -5.59 1.29
N LEU A 150 -0.06 -6.70 2.02
CA LEU A 150 -0.22 -8.03 1.45
C LEU A 150 -1.64 -8.23 0.92
N LEU A 151 -2.65 -7.94 1.74
CA LEU A 151 -4.05 -8.02 1.35
C LEU A 151 -4.31 -7.15 0.12
N TRP A 152 -3.86 -5.90 0.15
CA TRP A 152 -4.06 -4.97 -0.97
C TRP A 152 -3.39 -5.46 -2.25
N GLY A 153 -2.15 -5.95 -2.17
CA GLY A 153 -1.42 -6.52 -3.28
C GLY A 153 -2.06 -7.81 -3.84
N THR A 154 -2.58 -8.67 -2.96
CA THR A 154 -3.34 -9.87 -3.39
C THR A 154 -4.65 -9.50 -4.10
N CYS A 155 -5.34 -8.46 -3.65
CA CYS A 155 -6.52 -7.94 -4.34
C CYS A 155 -6.18 -7.42 -5.75
N TRP A 156 -5.09 -6.65 -5.89
CA TRP A 156 -4.60 -6.15 -7.18
C TRP A 156 -4.20 -7.27 -8.15
N THR A 157 -3.40 -8.23 -7.69
CA THR A 157 -3.00 -9.39 -8.50
C THR A 157 -4.18 -10.28 -8.87
N ALA A 158 -5.16 -10.47 -7.97
CA ALA A 158 -6.39 -11.19 -8.28
C ALA A 158 -7.20 -10.48 -9.38
N ALA A 159 -7.29 -9.15 -9.34
CA ALA A 159 -7.93 -8.34 -10.38
C ALA A 159 -7.19 -8.47 -11.73
N GLY A 160 -5.86 -8.34 -11.73
CA GLY A 160 -5.00 -8.47 -12.92
C GLY A 160 -5.04 -9.87 -13.54
N TRP A 161 -4.97 -10.93 -12.75
CA TRP A 161 -5.06 -12.31 -13.24
C TRP A 161 -6.40 -12.56 -13.95
N ARG A 162 -7.51 -12.12 -13.36
CA ARG A 162 -8.85 -12.26 -13.95
C ARG A 162 -8.97 -11.47 -15.25
N LEU A 163 -8.43 -10.26 -15.28
CA LEU A 163 -8.35 -9.43 -16.47
C LEU A 163 -7.58 -10.14 -17.59
N GLY A 164 -6.51 -10.88 -17.23
CA GLY A 164 -5.65 -11.68 -18.10
C GLY A 164 -6.36 -12.90 -18.71
N ARG A 165 -7.09 -13.67 -17.90
CA ARG A 165 -7.76 -14.90 -18.33
C ARG A 165 -8.94 -14.71 -19.28
N ARG A 166 -9.59 -13.54 -19.34
CA ARG A 166 -10.70 -13.27 -20.26
C ARG A 166 -10.30 -13.17 -21.76
N HIS A 167 -9.03 -13.40 -22.09
CA HIS A 167 -8.48 -13.32 -23.47
C HIS A 167 -7.98 -14.68 -23.98
N ARG A 168 -7.90 -15.69 -23.11
CA ARG A 168 -7.65 -17.07 -23.51
C ARG A 168 -8.97 -17.81 -23.47
#